data_AF-K1RDK9-F1
#
_entry.id   AF-K1RDK9-F1
#
_cell.length_a   1.000
_cell.length_b   1.000
_cell.length_c   1.000
_cell.angle_alpha   90.00
_cell.angle_beta   90.00
_cell.angle_gamma   90.00
#
_symmetry.space_group_name_H-M   'P 1'
#
loop_
_entity.id
_entity.type
_entity.pdbx_description
1 polymer ?
#
loop_
_entity_poly.entity_id
_entity_poly.type
_entity_poly.pdbx_seq_one_letter_code
_entity_poly.pdbx_strand_id
1 'polypeptide(L)'
;LSVTPQDVEEIRQLFQMIKTMLRSDKERYRHEIIRTLFTTAFYIITEINQREQPGEMKQGRCEVLFDEFMSLLQQYNKRERNVSFYAKQLNITPKYLSSVVKEVSGKTAARWIDESVILEAKTLLKYSGMSIQEIAYHLNFSTQSFFGKYFKQHTGTSPSRYKRKG
;
A
#
# COMPACT_ATOMS: atom_id res chain seq x y z
N LEU A 1 17.95 2.19 12.46
CA LEU A 1 18.73 2.77 11.35
C LEU A 1 20.14 3.11 11.83
N SER A 2 21.03 2.12 11.87
CA SER A 2 22.47 2.24 12.05
C SER A 2 23.10 2.72 10.75
N VAL A 3 22.68 3.91 10.31
CA VAL A 3 23.23 4.59 9.15
C VAL A 3 24.56 5.18 9.60
N THR A 4 25.65 4.70 9.03
CA THR A 4 26.97 5.24 9.35
C THR A 4 27.19 6.59 8.65
N PRO A 5 28.07 7.46 9.16
CA PRO A 5 28.45 8.68 8.45
C PRO A 5 28.97 8.42 7.02
N GLN A 6 29.60 7.26 6.80
CA GLN A 6 30.08 6.81 5.51
C GLN A 6 28.93 6.51 4.54
N ASP A 7 27.87 5.83 5.01
CA ASP A 7 26.68 5.52 4.20
C ASP A 7 25.97 6.82 3.72
N VAL A 8 25.91 7.83 4.59
CA VAL A 8 25.34 9.13 4.24
C VAL A 8 26.19 9.83 3.17
N GLU A 9 27.51 9.74 3.27
CA GLU A 9 28.44 10.32 2.29
C GLU A 9 28.34 9.62 0.93
N GLU A 10 28.26 8.29 0.89
CA GLU A 10 28.09 7.51 -0.35
C GLU A 10 26.78 7.86 -1.06
N ILE A 11 25.67 7.91 -0.32
CA ILE A 11 24.36 8.32 -0.85
C ILE A 11 24.43 9.76 -1.38
N ARG A 12 25.07 10.68 -0.64
CA ARG A 12 25.24 12.08 -1.04
C ARG A 12 26.01 12.20 -2.36
N GLN A 13 27.09 11.44 -2.51
CA GLN A 13 27.89 11.43 -3.74
C GLN A 13 27.09 10.88 -4.94
N LEU A 14 26.30 9.82 -4.75
CA LEU A 14 25.42 9.31 -5.80
C LEU A 14 24.38 10.34 -6.24
N PHE A 15 23.73 11.03 -5.31
CA PHE A 15 22.79 12.11 -5.64
C PHE A 15 23.48 13.28 -6.35
N GLN A 16 24.72 13.61 -5.98
CA GLN A 16 25.52 14.63 -6.67
C GLN A 16 25.80 14.23 -8.13
N MET A 17 26.16 12.97 -8.37
CA MET A 17 26.40 12.43 -9.71
C MET A 17 25.12 12.40 -10.55
N ILE A 18 23.99 11.98 -9.97
CA ILE A 18 22.68 12.02 -10.64
C ILE A 18 22.34 13.45 -11.05
N LYS A 19 22.48 14.42 -10.15
CA LYS A 19 22.21 15.85 -10.42
C LYS A 19 23.12 16.40 -11.53
N THR A 20 24.37 15.97 -11.57
CA THR A 20 25.34 16.34 -12.62
C THR A 20 24.96 15.75 -13.96
N MET A 21 24.58 14.47 -14.00
CA MET A 21 24.17 13.79 -15.23
C MET A 21 22.84 14.32 -15.79
N LEU A 22 21.92 14.76 -14.93
CA LEU A 22 20.67 15.41 -15.34
C LEU A 22 20.89 16.77 -16.03
N ARG A 23 22.00 17.45 -15.72
CA ARG A 23 22.37 18.75 -16.30
C ARG A 23 23.36 18.63 -17.47
N SER A 24 23.74 17.41 -17.84
CA SER A 24 24.76 17.17 -18.86
C SER A 24 24.12 16.95 -20.24
N ASP A 25 24.74 17.55 -21.27
CA ASP A 25 24.34 17.41 -22.69
C ASP A 25 24.81 16.09 -23.34
N LYS A 26 25.29 15.12 -22.54
CA LYS A 26 25.61 13.79 -23.05
C LYS A 26 24.34 13.08 -23.51
N GLU A 27 24.24 12.77 -24.79
CA GLU A 27 23.03 12.15 -25.35
C GLU A 27 23.06 10.62 -25.34
N ARG A 28 24.22 10.00 -25.60
CA ARG A 28 24.29 8.56 -25.93
C ARG A 28 24.01 7.61 -24.76
N TYR A 29 24.51 7.91 -23.57
CA TYR A 29 24.46 7.00 -22.41
C TYR A 29 23.85 7.64 -21.15
N ARG A 30 23.33 8.87 -21.22
CA ARG A 30 22.84 9.60 -20.04
C ARG A 30 21.74 8.84 -19.28
N HIS A 31 20.77 8.31 -20.02
CA HIS A 31 19.67 7.54 -19.42
C HIS A 31 20.16 6.25 -18.74
N GLU A 32 21.09 5.54 -19.37
CA GLU A 32 21.69 4.33 -18.79
C GLU A 32 22.50 4.65 -17.54
N ILE A 33 23.32 5.70 -17.58
CA ILE A 33 24.11 6.14 -16.42
C ILE A 33 23.17 6.50 -15.26
N ILE A 34 22.13 7.31 -15.51
CA ILE A 34 21.15 7.66 -14.47
C ILE A 34 20.47 6.41 -13.91
N ARG A 35 20.06 5.47 -14.76
CA ARG A 35 19.45 4.20 -14.33
C ARG A 35 20.41 3.38 -13.47
N THR A 36 21.69 3.29 -13.85
CA THR A 36 22.69 2.57 -13.05
C THR A 36 22.91 3.25 -11.71
N LEU A 37 22.97 4.58 -11.64
CA LEU A 37 23.12 5.33 -10.38
C LEU A 37 21.92 5.10 -9.43
N PHE A 38 20.70 5.09 -9.96
CA PHE A 38 19.52 4.74 -9.15
C PHE A 38 19.54 3.29 -8.68
N THR A 39 20.00 2.37 -9.54
CA THR A 39 20.14 0.96 -9.19
C THR A 39 21.17 0.77 -8.08
N THR A 40 22.32 1.44 -8.17
CA THR A 40 23.34 1.46 -7.12
C THR A 40 22.81 2.04 -5.81
N ALA A 41 22.09 3.17 -5.86
CA ALA A 41 21.47 3.76 -4.68
C ALA A 41 20.47 2.79 -4.01
N PHE A 42 19.67 2.08 -4.81
CA PHE A 42 18.75 1.07 -4.31
C PHE A 42 19.48 -0.06 -3.58
N TYR A 43 20.58 -0.58 -4.14
CA TYR A 43 21.36 -1.64 -3.50
C TYR A 43 22.04 -1.17 -2.21
N ILE A 44 22.62 0.04 -2.17
CA ILE A 44 23.21 0.59 -0.94
C ILE A 44 22.16 0.76 0.15
N ILE A 45 21.00 1.30 -0.18
CA ILE A 45 19.88 1.41 0.78
C ILE A 45 19.46 0.01 1.27
N THR A 46 19.39 -0.97 0.38
CA THR A 46 19.09 -2.35 0.73
C THR A 46 20.15 -2.94 1.67
N GLU A 47 21.43 -2.68 1.41
CA GLU A 47 22.54 -3.15 2.25
C GLU A 47 22.53 -2.49 3.63
N ILE A 48 22.30 -1.17 3.72
CA ILE A 48 22.15 -0.46 4.99
C ILE A 48 20.98 -1.03 5.81
N ASN A 49 19.86 -1.35 5.14
CA ASN A 49 18.72 -1.99 5.78
C ASN A 49 19.03 -3.41 6.25
N GLN A 50 19.94 -4.13 5.58
CA GLN A 50 20.39 -5.46 5.96
C GLN A 50 21.48 -5.46 7.06
N ARG A 51 22.28 -4.40 7.20
CA ARG A 51 23.32 -4.28 8.25
C ARG A 51 22.75 -4.27 9.68
N GLU A 52 21.48 -3.93 9.84
CA GLU A 52 20.78 -4.07 11.14
C GLU A 52 20.32 -5.51 11.43
N GLN A 53 20.54 -6.46 10.51
CA GLN A 53 20.07 -7.84 10.65
C GLN A 53 21.23 -8.86 10.67
N PRO A 54 21.97 -8.98 11.78
CA PRO A 54 22.79 -10.16 12.02
C PRO A 54 21.87 -11.34 12.36
N GLY A 55 21.43 -12.05 11.33
CA GLY A 55 20.57 -13.22 11.41
C GLY A 55 19.45 -13.12 10.39
N GLU A 56 19.15 -14.23 9.71
CA GLU A 56 17.97 -14.43 8.87
C GLU A 56 16.81 -13.52 9.32
N MET A 57 16.19 -12.76 8.41
CA MET A 57 14.94 -12.03 8.69
C MET A 57 13.93 -13.00 9.29
N LYS A 58 13.92 -13.13 10.61
CA LYS A 58 12.76 -13.61 11.36
C LYS A 58 11.83 -12.41 11.34
N GLN A 59 11.18 -12.22 10.20
CA GLN A 59 10.03 -11.34 10.08
C GLN A 59 9.19 -11.57 11.34
N GLY A 60 9.01 -10.52 12.15
CA GLY A 60 8.36 -10.66 13.44
C GLY A 60 7.02 -11.34 13.22
N ARG A 61 6.56 -12.22 14.13
CA ARG A 61 5.26 -12.91 13.96
C ARG A 61 4.13 -11.93 13.62
N CYS A 62 4.19 -10.70 14.15
CA CYS A 62 3.27 -9.61 13.84
C CYS A 62 3.37 -9.11 12.39
N GLU A 63 4.58 -8.98 11.83
CA GLU A 63 4.81 -8.56 10.45
C GLU A 63 4.34 -9.63 9.46
N VAL A 64 4.64 -10.91 9.72
CA VAL A 64 4.13 -12.03 8.91
C VAL A 64 2.60 -12.03 8.89
N LEU A 65 1.97 -11.92 10.07
CA LEU A 65 0.51 -11.87 10.18
C LEU A 65 -0.08 -10.64 9.48
N PHE A 66 0.62 -9.51 9.48
CA PHE A 66 0.20 -8.31 8.76
C PHE A 66 0.25 -8.52 7.24
N ASP A 67 1.31 -9.12 6.72
CA ASP A 67 1.45 -9.41 5.29
C ASP A 67 0.43 -10.45 4.80
N GLU A 68 0.17 -11.48 5.60
CA GLU A 68 -0.90 -12.45 5.33
C GLU A 68 -2.28 -11.78 5.34
N PHE A 69 -2.54 -10.89 6.31
CA PHE A 69 -3.76 -10.09 6.34
C PHE A 69 -3.90 -9.21 5.10
N MET A 70 -2.84 -8.54 4.66
CA MET A 70 -2.86 -7.70 3.45
C MET A 70 -3.13 -8.52 2.19
N SER A 71 -2.54 -9.71 2.09
CA SER A 71 -2.77 -10.64 0.99
C SER A 71 -4.24 -11.08 0.92
N LEU A 72 -4.82 -11.47 2.06
CA LEU A 72 -6.25 -11.79 2.16
C LEU A 72 -7.12 -10.58 1.83
N LEU A 73 -6.75 -9.38 2.28
CA LEU A 73 -7.51 -8.17 2.02
C LEU A 73 -7.57 -7.86 0.52
N GLN A 74 -6.45 -8.00 -0.20
CA GLN A 74 -6.44 -7.84 -1.65
C GLN A 74 -7.35 -8.86 -2.35
N GLN A 75 -7.38 -10.09 -1.86
CA GLN A 75 -8.20 -11.16 -2.43
C GLN A 75 -9.70 -10.99 -2.16
N TYR A 76 -10.07 -10.53 -0.96
CA TYR A 76 -11.46 -10.59 -0.48
C TYR A 76 -12.15 -9.23 -0.28
N ASN A 77 -11.46 -8.09 -0.44
CA ASN A 77 -12.04 -6.75 -0.19
C ASN A 77 -13.38 -6.48 -0.91
N LYS A 78 -13.61 -7.09 -2.09
CA LYS A 78 -14.86 -6.93 -2.85
C LYS A 78 -16.05 -7.60 -2.18
N ARG A 79 -15.80 -8.66 -1.41
CA ARG A 79 -16.85 -9.53 -0.84
C ARG A 79 -16.96 -9.40 0.67
N GLU A 80 -15.83 -9.30 1.36
CA GLU A 80 -15.73 -9.42 2.81
C GLU A 80 -15.22 -8.15 3.47
N ARG A 81 -16.01 -7.66 4.45
CA ARG A 81 -15.72 -6.42 5.19
C ARG A 81 -15.53 -6.64 6.68
N ASN A 82 -15.78 -7.84 7.17
CA ASN A 82 -15.76 -8.11 8.59
C ASN A 82 -14.34 -8.54 9.02
N VAL A 83 -13.77 -7.87 10.01
CA VAL A 83 -12.47 -8.25 10.61
C VAL A 83 -12.48 -9.72 11.05
N SER A 84 -13.62 -10.23 11.53
CA SER A 84 -13.77 -11.62 11.95
C SER A 84 -13.58 -12.63 10.82
N PHE A 85 -13.91 -12.28 9.57
CA PHE A 85 -13.63 -13.14 8.42
C PHE A 85 -12.12 -13.34 8.28
N TYR A 86 -11.36 -12.24 8.23
CA TYR A 86 -9.90 -12.27 8.08
C TYR A 86 -9.22 -12.95 9.26
N ALA A 87 -9.67 -12.67 10.48
CA ALA A 87 -9.13 -13.31 11.68
C ALA A 87 -9.34 -14.83 11.65
N LYS A 88 -10.51 -15.29 11.17
CA LYS A 88 -10.79 -16.72 10.99
C LYS A 88 -9.85 -17.36 9.96
N GLN A 89 -9.59 -16.71 8.82
CA GLN A 89 -8.65 -17.22 7.81
C GLN A 89 -7.22 -17.35 8.35
N LEU A 90 -6.83 -16.44 9.23
CA LEU A 90 -5.52 -16.42 9.89
C LEU A 90 -5.46 -17.27 11.18
N ASN A 91 -6.54 -17.98 11.52
CA ASN A 91 -6.66 -18.79 12.74
C ASN A 91 -6.34 -18.02 14.04
N ILE A 92 -6.80 -16.77 14.12
CA ILE A 92 -6.62 -15.91 15.29
C ILE A 92 -7.92 -15.20 15.69
N THR A 93 -7.91 -14.55 16.85
CA THR A 93 -9.06 -13.76 17.29
C THR A 93 -9.12 -12.40 16.58
N PRO A 94 -10.31 -11.82 16.33
CA PRO A 94 -10.44 -10.50 15.71
C PRO A 94 -9.75 -9.39 16.52
N LYS A 95 -9.75 -9.53 17.84
CA LYS A 95 -9.07 -8.62 18.78
C LYS A 95 -7.55 -8.69 18.57
N TYR A 96 -6.99 -9.89 18.50
CA TYR A 96 -5.55 -10.06 18.26
C TYR A 96 -5.14 -9.54 16.89
N LEU A 97 -5.89 -9.87 15.82
CA LEU A 97 -5.64 -9.33 14.48
C LEU A 97 -5.62 -7.79 14.49
N SER A 98 -6.61 -7.16 15.14
CA SER A 98 -6.68 -5.70 15.21
C SER A 98 -5.51 -5.09 15.96
N SER A 99 -5.04 -5.74 17.03
CA SER A 99 -3.85 -5.31 17.77
C SER A 99 -2.60 -5.41 16.93
N VAL A 100 -2.35 -6.56 16.30
CA VAL A 100 -1.19 -6.80 15.43
C VAL A 100 -1.15 -5.81 14.27
N VAL A 101 -2.27 -5.63 13.57
CA VAL A 101 -2.35 -4.69 12.44
C VAL A 101 -2.09 -3.27 12.90
N LYS A 102 -2.60 -2.87 14.08
CA LYS A 102 -2.35 -1.53 14.64
C LYS A 102 -0.91 -1.33 15.08
N GLU A 103 -0.28 -2.35 15.66
CA GLU A 103 1.12 -2.33 16.07
C GLU A 103 2.05 -2.12 14.87
N VAL A 104 1.85 -2.90 13.80
CA VAL A 104 2.70 -2.84 12.60
C VAL A 104 2.41 -1.59 11.75
N SER A 105 1.14 -1.23 11.56
CA SER A 105 0.76 -0.21 10.56
C SER A 105 0.27 1.12 11.13
N GLY A 106 0.08 1.22 12.45
CA GLY A 106 -0.54 2.37 13.11
C GLY A 106 -2.07 2.50 12.90
N LYS A 107 -2.70 1.62 12.11
CA LYS A 107 -4.15 1.64 11.81
C LYS A 107 -4.81 0.32 12.22
N THR A 108 -6.10 0.36 12.55
CA THR A 108 -6.85 -0.86 12.86
C THR A 108 -7.14 -1.68 11.59
N ALA A 109 -7.34 -2.99 11.75
CA ALA A 109 -7.75 -3.87 10.65
C ALA A 109 -9.04 -3.40 9.96
N ALA A 110 -10.03 -2.95 10.73
CA ALA A 110 -11.27 -2.39 10.19
C ALA A 110 -11.01 -1.19 9.26
N ARG A 111 -10.13 -0.27 9.65
CA ARG A 111 -9.77 0.89 8.84
C ARG A 111 -9.07 0.49 7.54
N TRP A 112 -8.18 -0.50 7.58
CA TRP A 112 -7.55 -1.04 6.38
C TRP A 112 -8.57 -1.64 5.42
N ILE A 113 -9.53 -2.42 5.94
CA ILE A 113 -10.62 -2.98 5.15
C ILE A 113 -11.42 -1.86 4.49
N ASP A 114 -11.81 -0.84 5.26
CA ASP A 114 -12.61 0.26 4.74
C ASP A 114 -11.88 1.05 3.65
N GLU A 115 -10.60 1.40 3.89
CA GLU A 115 -9.77 2.10 2.92
C GLU A 115 -9.59 1.29 1.62
N SER A 116 -9.43 -0.03 1.73
CA SER A 116 -9.29 -0.95 0.58
C SER A 116 -10.57 -1.04 -0.25
N VAL A 117 -11.73 -1.22 0.40
CA VAL A 117 -13.05 -1.24 -0.27
C VAL A 117 -13.34 0.09 -0.97
N ILE A 118 -13.02 1.21 -0.31
CA ILE A 118 -13.22 2.56 -0.86
C ILE A 118 -12.30 2.81 -2.05
N LEU A 119 -11.06 2.33 -2.01
CA LEU A 119 -10.14 2.43 -3.14
C LEU A 119 -10.69 1.69 -4.36
N GLU A 120 -11.14 0.45 -4.19
CA GLU A 120 -11.76 -0.33 -5.28
C GLU A 120 -13.03 0.36 -5.80
N ALA A 121 -13.88 0.87 -4.91
CA ALA A 121 -15.08 1.61 -5.29
C ALA A 121 -14.75 2.85 -6.13
N LYS A 122 -13.70 3.61 -5.77
CA LYS A 122 -13.25 4.77 -6.56
C LYS A 122 -12.77 4.35 -7.95
N THR A 123 -12.02 3.25 -8.05
CA THR A 123 -11.55 2.69 -9.32
C THR A 123 -12.73 2.31 -10.21
N LEU A 124 -13.70 1.56 -9.68
CA LEU A 124 -14.90 1.16 -10.42
C LEU A 124 -15.72 2.38 -10.86
N LEU A 125 -15.94 3.35 -9.97
CA LEU A 125 -16.71 4.55 -10.31
C LEU A 125 -16.10 5.35 -11.46
N LYS A 126 -14.77 5.38 -11.58
CA LYS A 126 -14.07 6.13 -12.62
C LYS A 126 -13.93 5.36 -13.93
N TYR A 127 -13.60 4.07 -13.86
CA TYR A 127 -13.05 3.37 -15.03
C TYR A 127 -13.90 2.19 -15.51
N SER A 128 -14.87 1.71 -14.73
CA SER A 128 -15.61 0.47 -15.09
C SER A 128 -16.78 0.67 -16.06
N GLY A 129 -17.27 1.91 -16.24
CA GLY A 129 -18.53 2.19 -16.94
C GLY A 129 -19.81 1.81 -16.17
N MET A 130 -19.73 0.86 -15.24
CA MET A 130 -20.85 0.33 -14.45
C MET A 130 -21.68 1.41 -13.74
N SER A 131 -22.99 1.22 -13.69
CA SER A 131 -23.92 2.02 -12.89
C SER A 131 -23.61 1.92 -11.39
N ILE A 132 -24.11 2.88 -10.60
CA ILE A 132 -23.92 2.87 -9.14
C ILE A 132 -24.55 1.62 -8.50
N GLN A 133 -25.64 1.11 -9.08
CA GLN A 133 -26.30 -0.11 -8.64
C GLN A 133 -25.43 -1.35 -8.90
N GLU A 134 -24.89 -1.48 -10.11
CA GLU A 134 -24.00 -2.58 -10.48
C GLU A 134 -22.72 -2.58 -9.63
N ILE A 135 -22.14 -1.40 -9.35
CA ILE A 135 -20.97 -1.28 -8.48
C ILE A 135 -21.30 -1.73 -7.05
N ALA A 136 -22.46 -1.32 -6.52
CA ALA A 136 -22.89 -1.74 -5.18
C ALA A 136 -23.03 -3.28 -5.11
N TYR A 137 -23.66 -3.88 -6.11
CA TYR A 137 -23.81 -5.34 -6.19
C TYR A 137 -22.47 -6.05 -6.37
N HIS A 138 -21.60 -5.56 -7.26
CA HIS A 138 -20.28 -6.12 -7.53
C HIS A 138 -19.37 -6.09 -6.29
N LEU A 139 -19.49 -5.03 -5.48
CA LEU A 139 -18.85 -4.93 -4.18
C LEU A 139 -19.66 -5.62 -3.08
N ASN A 140 -20.63 -6.49 -3.37
CA ASN A 140 -21.37 -7.24 -2.35
C ASN A 140 -22.02 -6.35 -1.27
N PHE A 141 -22.52 -5.16 -1.62
CA PHE A 141 -23.40 -4.37 -0.75
C PHE A 141 -24.85 -4.84 -0.93
N SER A 142 -25.59 -4.91 0.18
CA SER A 142 -27.00 -5.35 0.17
C SER A 142 -27.90 -4.45 -0.67
N THR A 143 -27.64 -3.14 -0.70
CA THR A 143 -28.34 -2.19 -1.56
C THR A 143 -27.43 -1.07 -2.04
N GLN A 144 -27.81 -0.43 -3.15
CA GLN A 144 -27.18 0.79 -3.65
C GLN A 144 -27.16 1.91 -2.60
N SER A 145 -28.22 2.02 -1.79
CA SER A 145 -28.32 3.03 -0.73
C SER A 145 -27.32 2.80 0.40
N PHE A 146 -27.09 1.55 0.81
CA PHE A 146 -26.06 1.21 1.79
C PHE A 146 -24.66 1.54 1.25
N PHE A 147 -24.36 1.15 0.01
CA PHE A 147 -23.12 1.55 -0.64
C PHE A 147 -22.95 3.08 -0.68
N GLY A 148 -24.01 3.81 -1.04
CA GLY A 148 -24.00 5.27 -1.09
C GLY A 148 -23.67 5.93 0.25
N LYS A 149 -24.30 5.46 1.34
CA LYS A 149 -24.00 5.93 2.70
C LYS A 149 -22.57 5.62 3.10
N TYR A 150 -22.14 4.37 2.89
CA TYR A 150 -20.80 3.89 3.21
C TYR A 150 -19.72 4.71 2.49
N PHE A 151 -19.87 4.89 1.18
CA PHE A 151 -18.92 5.66 0.37
C PHE A 151 -18.88 7.13 0.80
N LYS A 152 -20.04 7.75 1.05
CA LYS A 152 -20.11 9.15 1.50
C LYS A 152 -19.48 9.34 2.87
N GLN A 153 -19.68 8.42 3.80
CA GLN A 153 -19.07 8.47 5.14
C GLN A 153 -17.54 8.49 5.07
N HIS A 154 -16.94 7.71 4.17
CA HIS A 154 -15.48 7.60 4.06
C HIS A 154 -14.84 8.62 3.13
N THR A 155 -15.59 9.20 2.18
CA THR A 155 -15.02 10.10 1.16
C THR A 155 -15.55 11.53 1.24
N GLY A 156 -16.56 11.80 2.05
CA GLY A 156 -17.25 13.10 2.13
C GLY A 156 -18.15 13.44 0.94
N THR A 157 -18.22 12.59 -0.09
CA THR A 157 -19.02 12.82 -1.30
C THR A 157 -19.82 11.59 -1.70
N SER A 158 -20.98 11.78 -2.33
CA SER A 158 -21.78 10.67 -2.86
C SER A 158 -21.08 9.98 -4.05
N PRO A 159 -21.30 8.67 -4.28
CA PRO A 159 -20.77 7.96 -5.45
C PRO A 159 -21.11 8.62 -6.80
N SER A 160 -22.35 9.08 -6.96
CA SER A 160 -22.80 9.72 -8.21
C SER A 160 -22.04 11.02 -8.50
N ARG A 161 -21.87 11.88 -7.48
CA ARG A 161 -21.05 13.09 -7.58
C ARG A 161 -19.57 12.77 -7.83
N TYR A 162 -19.05 11.69 -7.26
CA TYR A 162 -17.66 11.26 -7.51
C TYR A 162 -17.48 10.79 -8.96
N LYS A 163 -18.40 9.97 -9.48
CA LYS A 163 -18.39 9.45 -10.86
C LYS A 163 -18.43 10.57 -11.92
N ARG A 164 -19.19 11.64 -11.69
CA ARG A 164 -19.28 12.78 -12.64
C ARG A 164 -18.05 13.70 -12.68
N LYS A 165 -17.12 13.57 -11.72
CA LYS A 165 -15.95 14.47 -11.59
C LYS A 165 -14.68 13.92 -12.26
N GLY A 166 -14.69 12.68 -12.72
CA GLY A 166 -13.63 12.07 -13.52
C GLY A 166 -14.09 11.95 -14.96
#